data_AF-K1THU7-F1
#
_entry.id   AF-K1THU7-F1
#
_cell.length_a   1.000
_cell.length_b   1.000
_cell.length_c   1.000
_cell.angle_alpha   90.00
_cell.angle_beta   90.00
_cell.angle_gamma   90.00
#
_symmetry.space_group_name_H-M   'P 1'
#
loop_
_entity.id
_entity.type
_entity.pdbx_description
1 polymer ?
#
loop_
_entity_poly.entity_id
_entity_poly.type
_entity_poly.pdbx_seq_one_letter_code
_entity_poly.pdbx_strand_id
1 'polypeptide(L)'
;KQLKVANMSSDFYKKASSLTTAKYQLLLHSAAEVGDVTAALGDLGISNVGIVRVTRSDIDSLKEQVRLDAIHNAKSSAEALAGAIGQKIGKCFYIYDSNYDVAPQYYDNMMMVRSKAMMADSAEAGAPEEPSLDFKTIKLEYNVQTKFVLE
;
A
#
# COMPACT_ATOMS: atom_id res chain seq x y z
N LYS A 1 11.05 -16.42 8.14
CA LYS A 1 10.82 -15.35 9.15
C LYS A 1 11.69 -14.14 8.79
N GLN A 2 11.10 -12.95 8.61
CA GLN A 2 11.81 -11.71 8.22
C GLN A 2 11.55 -10.60 9.26
N LEU A 3 12.07 -10.76 10.47
CA LEU A 3 12.09 -9.69 11.47
C LEU A 3 13.27 -8.77 11.14
N LYS A 4 13.01 -7.47 10.94
CA LYS A 4 14.06 -6.48 10.70
C LYS A 4 14.08 -5.45 11.82
N VAL A 5 15.27 -5.11 12.31
CA VAL A 5 15.48 -3.99 13.23
C VAL A 5 15.46 -2.71 12.40
N ALA A 6 14.48 -1.85 12.63
CA ALA A 6 14.32 -0.58 11.93
C ALA A 6 15.18 0.54 12.55
N ASN A 7 15.36 0.53 13.88
CA ASN A 7 16.25 1.44 14.60
C ASN A 7 16.52 0.92 16.03
N MET A 8 17.72 1.18 16.54
CA MET A 8 18.13 0.95 17.92
C MET A 8 18.96 2.16 18.36
N SER A 9 18.36 3.09 19.12
CA SER A 9 19.06 4.27 19.64
C SER A 9 19.25 4.19 21.15
N SER A 10 20.44 4.56 21.62
CA SER A 10 20.80 4.67 23.05
C SER A 10 21.28 6.08 23.42
N ASP A 11 21.07 7.06 22.54
CA ASP A 11 21.96 8.21 22.38
C ASP A 11 21.98 9.27 23.49
N PHE A 12 21.30 9.13 24.64
CA PHE A 12 21.13 10.33 25.48
C PHE A 12 21.32 10.29 26.99
N TYR A 13 21.48 9.16 27.70
CA TYR A 13 21.58 9.26 29.19
C TYR A 13 22.56 8.30 29.86
N LYS A 14 23.65 8.87 30.40
CA LYS A 14 24.49 8.31 31.48
C LYS A 14 23.77 8.26 32.86
N LYS A 15 22.44 8.14 32.89
CA LYS A 15 21.66 8.03 34.14
C LYS A 15 20.79 6.77 34.07
N ALA A 16 20.63 6.11 35.21
CA ALA A 16 20.11 4.74 35.42
C ALA A 16 18.65 4.48 34.97
N SER A 17 18.09 5.27 34.07
CA SER A 17 16.75 5.13 33.50
C SER A 17 16.77 5.34 31.98
N SER A 18 17.77 4.78 31.30
CA SER A 18 17.81 4.72 29.84
C SER A 18 16.68 3.79 29.35
N LEU A 19 15.56 4.37 28.93
CA LEU A 19 14.52 3.64 28.22
C LEU A 19 15.05 3.30 26.82
N THR A 20 15.60 2.10 26.69
CA THR A 20 16.07 1.57 25.41
C THR A 20 14.86 1.22 24.54
N THR A 21 14.64 1.95 23.44
CA THR A 21 13.57 1.65 22.49
C THR A 21 14.14 0.94 21.27
N ALA A 22 13.64 -0.26 20.98
CA ALA A 22 13.94 -0.97 19.74
C ALA A 22 12.70 -0.96 18.83
N LYS A 23 12.90 -0.62 17.56
CA LYS A 23 11.82 -0.64 16.55
C LYS A 23 12.03 -1.84 15.63
N TYR A 24 10.98 -2.64 15.44
CA TYR A 24 10.99 -3.80 14.57
C TYR A 24 9.93 -3.70 13.49
N GLN A 25 10.21 -4.29 12.33
CA GLN A 25 9.25 -4.49 11.25
C GLN A 25 9.15 -5.99 10.95
N LEU A 26 7.92 -6.49 10.85
CA LEU A 26 7.61 -7.86 10.44
C LEU A 26 6.97 -7.84 9.05
N LEU A 27 7.48 -8.66 8.15
CA LEU A 27 6.81 -8.98 6.90
C LEU A 27 5.85 -10.14 7.12
N LEU A 28 4.57 -9.89 6.86
CA LEU A 28 3.46 -10.84 6.93
C LEU A 28 2.78 -10.90 5.57
N HIS A 29 2.17 -12.03 5.23
CA HIS A 29 1.64 -12.34 3.90
C HIS A 29 0.12 -12.48 3.87
N SER A 30 -0.53 -12.58 5.03
CA SER A 30 -1.99 -12.69 5.12
C SER A 30 -2.55 -11.90 6.28
N ALA A 31 -3.84 -11.58 6.18
CA ALA A 31 -4.57 -10.94 7.24
C ALA A 31 -4.72 -11.81 8.50
N ALA A 32 -4.85 -13.13 8.31
CA ALA A 32 -4.82 -14.09 9.41
C ALA A 32 -3.50 -14.03 10.19
N GLU A 33 -2.36 -14.00 9.48
CA GLU A 33 -1.05 -13.83 10.13
C GLU A 33 -0.94 -12.50 10.90
N VAL A 34 -1.55 -11.42 10.39
CA VAL A 34 -1.61 -10.13 11.11
C VAL A 34 -2.43 -10.26 12.39
N GLY A 35 -3.58 -10.93 12.35
CA GLY A 35 -4.42 -11.20 13.52
C GLY A 35 -3.67 -12.01 14.58
N ASP A 36 -3.11 -13.14 14.18
CA ASP A 36 -2.35 -14.05 15.06
C ASP A 36 -1.17 -13.34 15.73
N VAL A 37 -0.38 -12.58 14.94
CA VAL A 37 0.78 -11.83 15.46
C VAL A 37 0.33 -10.70 16.38
N THR A 38 -0.74 -9.99 16.05
CA THR A 38 -1.25 -8.88 16.89
C THR A 38 -1.76 -9.41 18.23
N ALA A 39 -2.48 -10.53 18.24
CA ALA A 39 -2.93 -11.20 19.45
C ALA A 39 -1.74 -11.64 20.31
N ALA A 40 -0.75 -12.32 19.71
CA ALA A 40 0.45 -12.78 20.42
C ALA A 40 1.28 -11.62 21.00
N LEU A 41 1.42 -10.51 20.27
CA LEU A 41 2.10 -9.31 20.77
C LEU A 41 1.32 -8.65 21.94
N GLY A 42 -0.01 -8.67 21.87
CA GLY A 42 -0.88 -8.20 22.94
C GLY A 42 -0.74 -9.03 24.23
N ASP A 43 -0.68 -10.34 24.12
CA ASP A 43 -0.47 -11.24 25.27
C ASP A 43 0.93 -11.08 25.90
N LEU A 44 1.91 -10.60 25.11
CA LEU A 44 3.25 -10.22 25.59
C LEU A 44 3.33 -8.78 26.15
N GLY A 45 2.21 -8.03 26.17
CA GLY A 45 2.16 -6.66 26.66
C GLY A 45 2.76 -5.61 25.72
N ILE A 46 2.97 -5.94 24.44
CA ILE A 46 3.48 -5.01 23.43
C ILE A 46 2.29 -4.29 22.78
N SER A 47 2.12 -3.01 23.09
CA SER A 47 0.93 -2.22 22.69
C SER A 47 1.15 -1.27 21.51
N ASN A 48 2.39 -0.90 21.20
CA ASN A 48 2.70 0.04 20.11
C ASN A 48 2.93 -0.67 18.77
N VAL A 49 1.92 -1.39 18.29
CA VAL A 49 1.94 -2.15 17.04
C VAL A 49 1.06 -1.46 16.01
N GLY A 50 1.56 -1.33 14.77
CA GLY A 50 0.82 -0.74 13.66
C GLY A 50 1.32 -1.24 12.31
N ILE A 51 0.46 -1.15 11.30
CA ILE A 51 0.79 -1.53 9.92
C ILE A 51 1.56 -0.39 9.25
N VAL A 52 2.82 -0.63 8.86
CA VAL A 52 3.66 0.38 8.20
C VAL A 52 3.42 0.43 6.70
N ARG A 53 3.21 -0.72 6.06
CA ARG A 53 3.01 -0.83 4.61
C ARG A 53 2.23 -2.11 4.28
N VAL A 54 1.24 -1.99 3.41
CA VAL A 54 0.59 -3.12 2.72
C VAL A 54 0.98 -3.03 1.25
N THR A 55 1.49 -4.11 0.68
CA THR A 55 1.98 -4.10 -0.70
C THR A 55 1.98 -5.51 -1.28
N ARG A 56 2.28 -5.61 -2.56
CA ARG A 56 2.52 -6.90 -3.23
C ARG A 56 3.99 -7.02 -3.61
N SER A 57 4.47 -8.25 -3.69
CA SER A 57 5.84 -8.54 -4.14
C SER A 57 6.06 -8.21 -5.62
N ASP A 58 5.00 -8.26 -6.44
CA ASP A 58 5.02 -8.02 -7.88
C ASP A 58 4.56 -6.60 -8.27
N ILE A 59 4.44 -5.69 -7.29
CA ILE A 59 3.85 -4.37 -7.52
C ILE A 59 4.58 -3.57 -8.61
N ASP A 60 5.90 -3.68 -8.70
CA ASP A 60 6.69 -2.95 -9.69
C ASP A 60 6.45 -3.48 -11.12
N SER A 61 6.27 -4.79 -11.27
CA SER A 61 5.89 -5.39 -12.55
C SER A 61 4.49 -4.97 -12.98
N LEU A 62 3.54 -4.90 -12.04
CA LEU A 62 2.18 -4.43 -12.32
C LEU A 62 2.16 -2.95 -12.69
N LYS A 63 2.99 -2.13 -12.03
CA LYS A 63 3.18 -0.72 -12.42
C LYS A 63 3.65 -0.63 -13.87
N GLU A 64 4.71 -1.35 -14.25
CA GLU A 64 5.21 -1.33 -15.63
C GLU A 64 4.14 -1.77 -16.64
N GLN A 65 3.42 -2.86 -16.34
CA GLN A 65 2.34 -3.36 -17.19
C GLN A 65 1.27 -2.29 -17.44
N VAL A 66 0.78 -1.63 -16.38
CA VAL A 66 -0.27 -0.62 -16.50
C VAL A 66 0.21 0.62 -17.30
N ARG A 67 1.51 0.96 -17.27
CA ARG A 67 2.05 2.05 -18.12
C ARG A 67 2.02 1.69 -19.60
N LEU A 68 2.41 0.46 -19.93
CA LEU A 68 2.37 -0.04 -21.31
C LEU A 68 0.92 -0.08 -21.81
N ASP A 69 0.01 -0.59 -20.99
CA ASP A 69 -1.42 -0.62 -21.31
C ASP A 69 -1.98 0.79 -21.55
N ALA A 70 -1.57 1.79 -20.75
CA ALA A 70 -1.97 3.18 -20.95
C ALA A 70 -1.49 3.74 -22.30
N ILE A 71 -0.24 3.44 -22.71
CA ILE A 71 0.29 3.86 -24.02
C ILE A 71 -0.45 3.16 -25.17
N HIS A 72 -0.70 1.85 -25.04
CA HIS A 72 -1.47 1.09 -26.03
C HIS A 72 -2.89 1.64 -26.18
N ASN A 73 -3.55 1.93 -25.05
CA ASN A 73 -4.87 2.55 -25.04
C ASN A 73 -4.86 3.92 -25.74
N ALA A 74 -3.90 4.79 -25.40
CA ALA A 74 -3.77 6.10 -26.03
C ALA A 74 -3.55 6.02 -27.54
N LYS A 75 -2.76 5.04 -28.02
CA LYS A 75 -2.59 4.78 -29.45
C LYS A 75 -3.89 4.35 -30.12
N SER A 76 -4.60 3.36 -29.55
CA SER A 76 -5.86 2.87 -30.12
C SER A 76 -6.93 3.97 -30.15
N SER A 77 -7.00 4.83 -29.13
CA SER A 77 -7.87 6.00 -29.14
C SER A 77 -7.51 6.98 -30.26
N ALA A 78 -6.23 7.26 -30.48
CA ALA A 78 -5.79 8.14 -31.56
C ALA A 78 -6.11 7.56 -32.95
N GLU A 79 -5.90 6.25 -33.15
CA GLU A 79 -6.28 5.54 -34.39
C GLU A 79 -7.78 5.66 -34.68
N ALA A 80 -8.63 5.43 -33.67
CA ALA A 80 -10.08 5.51 -33.81
C ALA A 80 -10.55 6.94 -34.16
N LEU A 81 -10.02 7.94 -33.46
CA LEU A 81 -10.40 9.34 -33.67
C LEU A 81 -9.93 9.89 -35.02
N ALA A 82 -8.70 9.59 -35.45
CA ALA A 82 -8.21 9.97 -36.77
C ALA A 82 -8.99 9.24 -37.87
N GLY A 83 -9.26 7.94 -37.68
CA GLY A 83 -10.03 7.13 -38.63
C GLY A 83 -11.45 7.65 -38.86
N ALA A 84 -12.11 8.18 -37.83
CA ALA A 84 -13.45 8.75 -37.94
C ALA A 84 -13.54 9.95 -38.90
N ILE A 85 -12.42 10.64 -39.17
CA ILE A 85 -12.32 11.76 -40.12
C ILE A 85 -11.58 11.39 -41.40
N GLY A 86 -11.35 10.10 -41.66
CA GLY A 86 -10.67 9.62 -42.87
C GLY A 86 -9.16 9.81 -42.86
N GLN A 87 -8.55 10.06 -41.71
CA GLN A 87 -7.09 10.19 -41.54
C GLN A 87 -6.49 8.95 -40.86
N LYS A 88 -5.17 8.80 -40.98
CA LYS A 88 -4.39 7.80 -40.25
C LYS A 88 -3.47 8.51 -39.27
N ILE A 89 -3.09 7.81 -38.20
CA ILE A 89 -2.00 8.28 -37.34
C ILE A 89 -0.65 7.87 -37.94
N GLY A 90 0.30 8.79 -37.95
CA GLY A 90 1.70 8.57 -38.28
C GLY A 90 2.55 8.33 -37.02
N LYS A 91 3.82 8.77 -37.05
CA LYS A 91 4.75 8.60 -35.92
C LYS A 91 4.28 9.37 -34.68
N CYS A 92 4.42 8.74 -33.52
CA CYS A 92 4.33 9.44 -32.23
C CYS A 92 5.57 10.32 -32.05
N PHE A 93 5.37 11.60 -31.75
CA PHE A 93 6.48 12.55 -31.55
C PHE A 93 6.53 13.13 -30.13
N TYR A 94 5.54 12.80 -29.30
CA TYR A 94 5.47 13.25 -27.92
C TYR A 94 4.80 12.19 -27.06
N ILE A 95 5.47 11.83 -25.97
CA ILE A 95 4.92 11.01 -24.90
C ILE A 95 5.20 11.77 -23.60
N TYR A 96 4.15 12.02 -22.84
CA TYR A 96 4.25 12.56 -21.49
C TYR A 96 3.54 11.62 -20.52
N ASP A 97 4.35 11.05 -19.65
CA ASP A 97 3.91 10.17 -18.59
C ASP A 97 3.92 10.97 -17.29
N SER A 98 2.72 11.33 -16.81
CA SER A 98 2.52 12.14 -15.61
C SER A 98 2.47 11.30 -14.33
N ASN A 99 2.70 10.00 -14.43
CA ASN A 99 2.64 9.08 -13.30
C ASN A 99 3.92 9.21 -12.47
N TYR A 100 3.94 10.21 -11.60
CA TYR A 100 4.86 10.23 -10.46
C TYR A 100 4.61 9.03 -9.58
N ASP A 101 5.65 8.49 -8.94
CA ASP A 101 5.61 7.29 -8.09
C ASP A 101 4.33 7.27 -7.27
N VAL A 102 3.31 6.63 -7.85
CA VAL A 102 1.96 6.69 -7.31
C VAL A 102 2.09 5.80 -6.11
N ALA A 103 2.36 6.43 -4.96
CA ALA A 103 2.23 5.79 -3.69
C ALA A 103 0.85 5.16 -3.78
N PRO A 104 0.74 3.82 -3.73
CA PRO A 104 -0.54 3.15 -3.73
C PRO A 104 -1.42 3.95 -2.80
N GLN A 105 -2.60 4.39 -3.26
CA GLN A 105 -3.52 5.06 -2.35
C GLN A 105 -3.85 4.02 -1.28
N TYR A 106 -3.08 4.08 -0.20
CA TYR A 106 -3.22 3.20 0.93
C TYR A 106 -4.54 3.68 1.52
N TYR A 107 -5.59 2.91 1.26
CA TYR A 107 -6.77 3.03 2.09
C TYR A 107 -6.27 3.01 3.53
N ASP A 108 -6.72 4.01 4.27
CA ASP A 108 -6.37 4.23 5.66
C ASP A 108 -6.73 2.97 6.45
N ASN A 109 -5.81 2.02 6.49
CA ASN A 109 -5.88 0.80 7.27
C ASN A 109 -5.43 1.16 8.69
N MET A 110 -5.87 2.31 9.20
CA MET A 110 -5.84 2.62 10.61
C MET A 110 -6.75 1.61 11.31
N MET A 111 -6.19 0.43 11.55
CA MET A 111 -6.63 -0.47 12.58
C MET A 111 -6.43 0.31 13.88
N MET A 112 -7.47 1.02 14.31
CA MET A 112 -7.58 1.50 15.69
C MET A 112 -7.72 0.25 16.56
N VAL A 113 -6.59 -0.39 16.86
CA VAL A 113 -6.51 -1.47 17.83
C VAL A 113 -6.86 -0.85 19.18
N ARG A 114 -8.16 -0.87 19.53
CA ARG A 114 -8.59 -0.58 20.89
C ARG A 114 -8.03 -1.70 21.75
N SER A 115 -7.00 -1.39 22.53
CA SER A 115 -6.39 -2.31 23.49
C SER A 115 -7.47 -2.99 24.36
N LYS A 116 -7.26 -4.27 24.74
CA LYS A 116 -8.12 -5.02 25.67
C LYS A 116 -8.55 -4.20 26.91
N ALA A 117 -7.73 -3.25 27.37
CA ALA A 117 -8.04 -2.35 28.49
C ALA A 117 -9.30 -1.47 28.29
N MET A 118 -9.72 -1.20 27.04
CA MET A 118 -10.93 -0.44 26.72
C MET A 118 -12.15 -1.34 26.43
N MET A 119 -11.97 -2.66 26.30
CA MET A 119 -13.06 -3.62 26.07
C MET A 119 -13.58 -4.25 27.37
N ALA A 120 -12.84 -4.12 28.47
CA ALA A 120 -13.24 -4.66 29.77
C ALA A 120 -14.46 -3.94 30.38
N ASP A 121 -14.77 -2.72 29.93
CA ASP A 121 -15.91 -1.91 30.40
C ASP A 121 -17.17 -2.10 29.53
N SER A 122 -17.14 -3.03 28.55
CA SER A 122 -18.21 -3.24 27.57
C SER A 122 -18.63 -4.70 27.48
N ALA A 123 -18.55 -5.43 28.60
CA ALA A 123 -18.78 -6.87 28.68
C ALA A 123 -20.25 -7.33 28.49
N GLU A 124 -21.16 -6.43 28.10
CA GLU A 124 -22.61 -6.73 28.05
C GLU A 124 -23.26 -6.59 26.66
N ALA A 125 -22.47 -6.26 25.63
CA ALA A 125 -22.92 -6.39 24.24
C ALA A 125 -22.26 -7.64 23.64
N GLY A 126 -23.07 -8.56 23.11
CA GLY A 126 -22.62 -9.82 22.52
C GLY A 126 -21.39 -9.64 21.64
N ALA A 127 -20.49 -10.63 21.71
CA ALA A 127 -19.20 -10.63 21.02
C ALA A 127 -19.33 -9.97 19.64
N PRO A 128 -18.74 -8.78 19.42
CA PRO A 128 -18.72 -8.19 18.10
C PRO A 128 -18.09 -9.24 17.18
N GLU A 129 -18.77 -9.60 16.08
CA GLU A 129 -18.11 -10.36 15.02
C GLU A 129 -16.77 -9.68 14.77
N GLU A 130 -15.67 -10.42 14.99
CA GLU A 130 -14.35 -9.85 14.82
C GLU A 130 -14.31 -9.27 13.40
N PRO A 131 -14.09 -7.95 13.24
CA PRO A 131 -14.03 -7.36 11.92
C PRO A 131 -12.97 -8.13 11.16
N SER A 132 -13.38 -8.85 10.10
CA SER A 132 -12.46 -9.62 9.29
C SER A 132 -11.43 -8.64 8.74
N LEU A 133 -10.18 -8.84 9.14
CA LEU A 133 -9.08 -8.08 8.58
C LEU A 133 -9.00 -8.53 7.11
N ASP A 134 -9.36 -7.65 6.19
CA ASP A 134 -9.29 -7.93 4.75
C ASP A 134 -8.45 -6.85 4.08
N PHE A 135 -7.47 -7.27 3.28
CA PHE A 135 -6.62 -6.34 2.56
C PHE A 135 -7.35 -5.87 1.31
N LYS A 136 -7.63 -4.57 1.26
CA LYS A 136 -8.23 -3.97 0.07
C LYS A 136 -7.34 -4.13 -1.15
N THR A 137 -7.97 -4.36 -2.30
CA THR A 137 -7.30 -4.39 -3.60
C THR A 137 -6.56 -3.08 -3.87
N ILE A 138 -5.27 -3.19 -4.19
CA ILE A 138 -4.45 -2.05 -4.62
C ILE A 138 -4.89 -1.65 -6.03
N LYS A 139 -5.40 -0.44 -6.19
CA LYS A 139 -5.71 0.15 -7.49
C LYS A 139 -4.48 0.88 -8.04
N LEU A 140 -4.12 0.59 -9.28
CA LEU A 140 -3.11 1.31 -10.04
C LEU A 140 -3.81 2.05 -11.17
N GLU A 141 -3.76 3.37 -11.14
CA GLU A 141 -4.36 4.23 -12.16
C GLU A 141 -3.25 5.09 -12.77
N TYR A 142 -3.01 4.91 -14.07
CA TYR A 142 -1.99 5.65 -14.80
C TYR A 142 -2.58 6.43 -15.98
N ASN A 143 -2.04 7.62 -16.18
CA ASN A 143 -2.37 8.51 -17.27
C ASN A 143 -1.13 8.78 -18.13
N VAL A 144 -1.29 8.67 -19.45
CA VAL A 144 -0.25 9.03 -20.40
C VAL A 144 -0.87 9.90 -21.48
N GLN A 145 -0.18 10.96 -21.84
CA GLN A 145 -0.51 11.80 -22.98
C GLN A 145 0.43 11.49 -24.14
N THR A 146 -0.14 11.20 -25.31
CA THR A 146 0.61 10.99 -26.54
C THR A 146 0.16 11.98 -27.62
N LYS A 147 1.07 12.35 -28.53
CA LYS A 147 0.73 13.10 -29.74
C LYS A 147 1.33 12.43 -30.96
N PHE A 148 0.48 12.26 -31.97
CA PHE A 148 0.81 11.63 -33.24
C PHE A 148 0.68 12.65 -34.37
N VAL A 149 1.50 12.49 -35.40
CA VAL A 149 1.27 13.14 -36.69
C VAL A 149 0.01 12.55 -37.31
N LEU A 150 -0.77 13.34 -38.06
CA LEU A 150 -1.89 12.83 -38.87
C LEU A 150 -1.46 12.77 -40.34
N GLU A 151 -1.92 11.72 -41.03
CA GLU A 151 -1.66 11.42 -42.44
C GLU A 151 -2.98 11.27 -43.22
#